data_AF-A0A5E4L003-F1
#
_entry.id   AF-A0A5E4L003-F1
#
_cell.length_a   1.000
_cell.length_b   1.000
_cell.length_c   1.000
_cell.angle_alpha   90.00
_cell.angle_beta   90.00
_cell.angle_gamma   90.00
#
_symmetry.space_group_name_H-M   'P 1'
#
loop_
_entity.id
_entity.type
_entity.pdbx_description
1 polymer ?
#
loop_
_entity_poly.entity_id
_entity_poly.type
_entity_poly.pdbx_seq_one_letter_code
_entity_poly.pdbx_strand_id
1 'polypeptide(L)'
;MLNYRKNVLKNKHQETLRSPIIPAKKIKILTLDMVLEINEKIKLRAVRDSRIEYRGSEDYPVKAQKLKKLIDSVPSRDVLEIAAYYLKNIILLQAFPDANHRTALTATKIFLEMNSYEFSYTPDEAYRFQTDCYNKRMQIYKTYEEMPTSVLKEEDNTLFSLCLEFIKNHLSLTSTS
;
A
#
# COMPACT_ATOMS: atom_id res chain seq x y z
N MET A 1 -64.66 13.45 -48.83
CA MET A 1 -64.10 13.73 -47.49
C MET A 1 -63.76 12.41 -46.82
N LEU A 2 -62.48 12.02 -46.81
CA LEU A 2 -62.01 10.74 -46.27
C LEU A 2 -61.42 10.94 -44.86
N ASN A 3 -62.01 10.29 -43.87
CA ASN A 3 -61.56 10.26 -42.47
C ASN A 3 -60.36 9.31 -42.32
N TYR A 4 -59.19 9.83 -41.94
CA TYR A 4 -58.04 9.03 -41.51
C TYR A 4 -57.88 9.11 -39.98
N ARG A 5 -58.40 8.09 -39.26
CA ARG A 5 -58.08 7.83 -37.85
C ARG A 5 -56.73 7.11 -37.78
N LYS A 6 -55.69 7.77 -37.27
CA LYS A 6 -54.43 7.12 -36.86
C LYS A 6 -54.57 6.59 -35.44
N ASN A 7 -54.56 5.26 -35.30
CA ASN A 7 -54.36 4.56 -34.04
C ASN A 7 -52.90 4.73 -33.61
N VAL A 8 -52.67 5.40 -32.48
CA VAL A 8 -51.37 5.43 -31.80
C VAL A 8 -51.38 4.31 -30.76
N LEU A 9 -50.65 3.23 -31.08
CA LEU A 9 -50.41 2.11 -30.17
C LEU A 9 -49.49 2.55 -29.02
N LYS A 10 -49.95 2.24 -27.82
CA LYS A 10 -49.28 2.44 -26.53
C LYS A 10 -47.94 1.69 -26.50
N ASN A 11 -46.84 2.41 -26.30
CA ASN A 11 -45.57 1.81 -25.89
C ASN A 11 -45.69 1.38 -24.42
N LYS A 12 -45.74 0.07 -24.20
CA LYS A 12 -45.67 -0.57 -22.89
C LYS A 12 -44.26 -0.44 -22.32
N HIS A 13 -44.23 -0.17 -21.02
CA HIS A 13 -43.10 -0.17 -20.10
C HIS A 13 -41.90 -1.04 -20.52
N GLN A 14 -40.77 -0.39 -20.79
CA GLN A 14 -39.45 -0.96 -20.49
C GLN A 14 -39.15 -0.67 -19.02
N GLU A 15 -39.59 -1.57 -18.13
CA GLU A 15 -39.04 -1.66 -16.79
C GLU A 15 -37.59 -2.14 -16.93
N THR A 16 -36.67 -1.20 -16.84
CA THR A 16 -35.25 -1.48 -16.69
C THR A 16 -35.05 -2.15 -15.35
N LEU A 17 -34.77 -3.46 -15.38
CA LEU A 17 -34.27 -4.23 -14.25
C LEU A 17 -33.01 -3.53 -13.73
N ARG A 18 -33.17 -2.71 -12.70
CA ARG A 18 -32.04 -2.15 -11.95
C ARG A 18 -31.36 -3.30 -11.25
N SER A 19 -30.23 -3.74 -11.80
CA SER A 19 -29.34 -4.68 -11.12
C SER A 19 -29.08 -4.18 -9.70
N PRO A 20 -29.09 -5.06 -8.69
CA PRO A 20 -28.85 -4.67 -7.31
C PRO A 20 -27.49 -3.97 -7.21
N ILE A 21 -27.48 -2.77 -6.63
CA ILE A 21 -26.27 -2.01 -6.33
C ILE A 21 -25.55 -2.77 -5.22
N ILE A 22 -24.57 -3.60 -5.58
CA ILE A 22 -23.69 -4.24 -4.60
C ILE A 22 -22.84 -3.13 -3.98
N PRO A 23 -22.90 -2.89 -2.65
CA PRO A 23 -22.09 -1.85 -2.03
C PRO A 23 -20.61 -2.17 -2.23
N ALA A 24 -19.85 -1.19 -2.69
CA ALA A 24 -18.42 -1.33 -2.91
C ALA A 24 -17.74 -1.85 -1.63
N LYS A 25 -16.93 -2.91 -1.75
CA LYS A 25 -16.19 -3.50 -0.63
C LYS A 25 -15.33 -2.41 0.02
N LYS A 26 -15.55 -2.15 1.31
CA LYS A 26 -14.77 -1.18 2.08
C LYS A 26 -13.31 -1.65 2.19
N ILE A 27 -12.36 -0.82 1.77
CA ILE A 27 -10.92 -1.08 1.90
C ILE A 27 -10.54 -1.08 3.38
N LYS A 28 -9.83 -2.12 3.83
CA LYS A 28 -9.27 -2.19 5.19
C LYS A 28 -7.91 -1.48 5.21
N ILE A 29 -7.64 -0.68 6.23
CA ILE A 29 -6.45 0.18 6.36
C ILE A 29 -5.60 -0.31 7.54
N LEU A 30 -4.27 -0.19 7.46
CA LEU A 30 -3.37 -0.49 8.57
C LEU A 30 -3.58 0.48 9.73
N THR A 31 -3.38 0.02 10.95
CA THR A 31 -3.32 0.89 12.13
C THR A 31 -1.87 1.19 12.49
N LEU A 32 -1.65 2.22 13.32
CA LEU A 32 -0.32 2.53 13.85
C LEU A 32 0.27 1.34 14.60
N ASP A 33 -0.53 0.71 15.47
CA ASP A 33 -0.09 -0.42 16.29
C ASP A 33 0.37 -1.60 15.43
N MET A 34 -0.32 -1.88 14.33
CA MET A 34 0.11 -2.93 13.39
C MET A 34 1.50 -2.63 12.81
N VAL A 35 1.76 -1.38 12.41
CA VAL A 35 3.06 -1.00 11.83
C VAL A 35 4.18 -1.06 12.87
N LEU A 36 3.90 -0.65 14.12
CA LEU A 36 4.85 -0.77 15.23
C LEU A 36 5.15 -2.23 15.58
N GLU A 37 4.12 -3.07 15.67
CA GLU A 37 4.23 -4.49 16.01
C GLU A 37 5.05 -5.26 14.97
N ILE A 38 4.94 -4.90 13.68
CA ILE A 38 5.76 -5.50 12.62
C ILE A 38 7.25 -5.29 12.89
N ASN A 39 7.68 -4.06 13.17
CA ASN A 39 9.10 -3.79 13.40
C ASN A 39 9.60 -4.47 14.67
N GLU A 40 8.79 -4.46 15.75
CA GLU A 40 9.12 -5.15 17.00
C GLU A 40 9.27 -6.66 16.79
N LYS A 41 8.39 -7.29 16.00
CA LYS A 41 8.54 -8.70 15.64
C LYS A 41 9.83 -8.98 14.87
N ILE A 42 10.26 -8.07 14.00
CA ILE A 42 11.54 -8.21 13.28
C ILE A 42 12.71 -8.12 14.27
N LYS A 43 12.69 -7.14 15.18
CA LYS A 43 13.71 -6.98 16.24
C LYS A 43 13.80 -8.22 17.12
N LEU A 44 12.68 -8.72 17.64
CA LEU A 44 12.64 -9.91 18.48
C LEU A 44 13.11 -11.17 17.75
N ARG A 45 12.88 -11.28 16.45
CA ARG A 45 13.42 -12.39 15.63
C ARG A 45 14.94 -12.30 15.49
N ALA A 46 15.50 -11.11 15.29
CA ALA A 46 16.95 -10.90 15.21
C ALA A 46 17.69 -11.31 16.49
N VAL A 47 17.06 -11.14 17.66
CA VAL A 47 17.61 -11.62 18.94
C VAL A 47 17.68 -13.15 19.00
N ARG A 48 16.77 -13.85 18.31
CA ARG A 48 16.64 -15.32 18.34
C ARG A 48 17.34 -16.03 17.18
N ASP A 49 17.59 -15.33 16.09
CA ASP A 49 18.20 -15.85 14.87
C ASP A 49 19.31 -14.91 14.39
N SER A 50 20.56 -15.31 14.60
CA SER A 50 21.75 -14.53 14.25
C SER A 50 21.91 -14.27 12.76
N ARG A 51 21.15 -14.94 11.89
CA ARG A 51 21.11 -14.68 10.44
C ARG A 51 20.27 -13.45 10.10
N ILE A 52 19.42 -12.99 11.03
CA ILE A 52 18.61 -11.79 10.87
C ILE A 52 19.33 -10.66 11.59
N GLU A 53 19.94 -9.75 10.84
CA GLU A 53 20.57 -8.59 11.44
C GLU A 53 19.52 -7.55 11.86
N TYR A 54 19.67 -6.97 13.06
CA TYR A 54 18.99 -5.76 13.48
C TYR A 54 20.00 -4.86 14.20
N ARG A 55 20.39 -3.74 13.57
CA ARG A 55 21.50 -2.87 13.98
C ARG A 55 21.03 -1.52 14.54
N GLY A 56 19.77 -1.42 14.94
CA GLY A 56 19.20 -0.18 15.45
C GLY A 56 19.84 0.26 16.76
N SER A 57 20.22 1.54 16.85
CA SER A 57 20.70 2.13 18.11
C SER A 57 19.52 2.52 19.00
N GLU A 58 19.67 2.34 20.33
CA GLU A 58 18.71 2.85 21.31
C GLU A 58 18.65 4.40 21.31
N ASP A 59 19.70 5.07 20.83
CA ASP A 59 19.77 6.53 20.70
C ASP A 59 18.88 7.08 19.58
N TYR A 60 18.35 6.20 18.72
CA TYR A 60 17.39 6.57 17.69
C TYR A 60 16.00 6.04 18.05
N PRO A 61 15.17 6.81 18.78
CA PRO A 61 13.86 6.34 19.19
C PRO A 61 12.92 6.20 18.00
N VAL A 62 11.96 5.29 18.11
CA VAL A 62 10.89 5.12 17.12
C VAL A 62 10.07 6.41 17.01
N LYS A 63 9.92 6.92 15.78
CA LYS A 63 9.22 8.18 15.50
C LYS A 63 7.73 7.95 15.25
N ALA A 64 7.04 7.45 16.27
CA ALA A 64 5.63 7.06 16.21
C ALA A 64 4.70 8.17 15.67
N GLN A 65 5.00 9.45 15.94
CA GLN A 65 4.21 10.57 15.41
C GLN A 65 4.27 10.70 13.88
N LYS A 66 5.41 10.33 13.25
CA LYS A 66 5.51 10.30 11.79
C LYS A 66 4.67 9.16 11.20
N LEU A 67 4.71 7.99 11.84
CA LEU A 67 3.89 6.84 11.46
C LEU A 67 2.40 7.11 11.67
N LYS A 68 2.02 7.81 12.74
CA LYS A 68 0.62 8.22 12.93
C LYS A 68 0.15 9.11 11.77
N LYS A 69 0.96 10.11 11.38
CA LYS A 69 0.65 10.97 10.23
C LYS A 69 0.56 10.20 8.92
N LEU A 70 1.36 9.14 8.74
CA LEU A 70 1.25 8.23 7.60
C LEU A 70 -0.13 7.56 7.56
N ILE A 71 -0.58 6.99 8.69
CA ILE A 71 -1.90 6.35 8.77
C ILE A 71 -3.03 7.37 8.56
N ASP A 72 -2.92 8.56 9.17
CA ASP A 72 -3.93 9.62 9.04
C ASP A 72 -4.00 10.21 7.62
N SER A 73 -2.93 10.10 6.82
CA SER A 73 -2.81 10.70 5.47
C SER A 73 -3.00 9.70 4.33
N VAL A 74 -3.53 8.51 4.59
CA VAL A 74 -3.77 7.50 3.55
C VAL A 74 -4.73 8.05 2.49
N PRO A 75 -4.35 8.02 1.19
CA PRO A 75 -5.17 8.60 0.14
C PRO A 75 -6.41 7.75 -0.16
N SER A 76 -7.47 8.39 -0.64
CA SER A 76 -8.67 7.71 -1.15
C SER A 76 -8.42 7.21 -2.58
N ARG A 77 -7.79 6.04 -2.71
CA ARG A 77 -7.34 5.42 -3.96
C ARG A 77 -7.65 3.93 -4.00
N ASP A 78 -7.32 3.24 -5.09
CA ASP A 78 -7.47 1.79 -5.14
C ASP A 78 -6.51 1.06 -4.19
N VAL A 79 -6.75 -0.23 -3.94
CA VAL A 79 -5.99 -1.04 -2.98
C VAL A 79 -4.50 -1.06 -3.35
N LEU A 80 -4.14 -1.21 -4.61
CA LEU A 80 -2.74 -1.35 -5.02
C LEU A 80 -1.99 -0.03 -4.88
N GLU A 81 -2.65 1.07 -5.17
CA GLU A 81 -2.10 2.41 -4.95
C GLU A 81 -1.90 2.72 -3.46
N ILE A 82 -2.81 2.31 -2.59
CA ILE A 82 -2.65 2.43 -1.13
C ILE A 82 -1.49 1.53 -0.64
N ALA A 83 -1.36 0.33 -1.20
CA ALA A 83 -0.23 -0.56 -0.90
C ALA A 83 1.12 0.08 -1.28
N ALA A 84 1.20 0.69 -2.46
CA ALA A 84 2.38 1.42 -2.93
C ALA A 84 2.67 2.65 -2.06
N TYR A 85 1.62 3.35 -1.60
CA TYR A 85 1.72 4.46 -0.65
C TYR A 85 2.39 4.02 0.66
N TYR A 86 1.97 2.90 1.26
CA TYR A 86 2.61 2.37 2.47
C TYR A 86 4.07 1.98 2.22
N LEU A 87 4.33 1.25 1.13
CA LEU A 87 5.67 0.77 0.80
C LEU A 87 6.65 1.94 0.67
N LYS A 88 6.31 2.93 -0.17
CA LYS A 88 7.13 4.14 -0.38
C LYS A 88 7.34 4.90 0.92
N ASN A 89 6.25 5.22 1.63
CA ASN A 89 6.35 6.21 2.69
C ASN A 89 6.92 5.66 4.00
N ILE A 90 6.75 4.36 4.30
CA ILE A 90 7.47 3.75 5.44
C ILE A 90 8.99 3.77 5.18
N ILE A 91 9.42 3.51 3.93
CA ILE A 91 10.83 3.60 3.54
C ILE A 91 11.35 5.05 3.67
N LEU A 92 10.60 6.05 3.20
CA LEU A 92 11.06 7.44 3.24
C LEU A 92 11.12 8.02 4.65
N LEU A 93 10.13 7.69 5.49
CA LEU A 93 10.05 8.25 6.83
C LEU A 93 11.17 7.75 7.77
N GLN A 94 11.82 6.61 7.48
CA GLN A 94 12.87 6.00 8.32
C GLN A 94 12.56 6.08 9.82
N ALA A 95 11.31 5.79 10.19
CA ALA A 95 10.80 6.06 11.52
C ALA A 95 11.29 5.05 12.58
N PHE A 96 11.91 3.95 12.16
CA PHE A 96 12.49 2.94 13.04
C PHE A 96 14.02 3.04 13.06
N PRO A 97 14.66 2.68 14.18
CA PRO A 97 16.13 2.63 14.27
C PRO A 97 16.78 1.63 13.31
N ASP A 98 16.08 0.55 12.95
CA ASP A 98 16.47 -0.33 11.85
C ASP A 98 15.25 -1.03 11.23
N ALA A 99 15.48 -1.75 10.13
CA ALA A 99 14.53 -2.59 9.42
C ALA A 99 13.37 -1.83 8.75
N ASN A 100 13.56 -0.55 8.41
CA ASN A 100 12.55 0.27 7.72
C ASN A 100 12.04 -0.39 6.42
N HIS A 101 12.93 -0.88 5.56
CA HIS A 101 12.54 -1.57 4.31
C HIS A 101 11.79 -2.89 4.56
N ARG A 102 12.28 -3.72 5.48
CA ARG A 102 11.63 -4.99 5.86
C ARG A 102 10.25 -4.74 6.48
N THR A 103 10.13 -3.68 7.28
CA THR A 103 8.86 -3.24 7.87
C THR A 103 7.89 -2.78 6.78
N ALA A 104 8.36 -1.97 5.83
CA ALA A 104 7.55 -1.50 4.72
C ALA A 104 7.00 -2.67 3.88
N LEU A 105 7.86 -3.59 3.45
CA LEU A 105 7.46 -4.77 2.69
C LEU A 105 6.46 -5.65 3.45
N THR A 106 6.69 -5.88 4.75
CA THR A 106 5.79 -6.68 5.60
C THR A 106 4.45 -5.98 5.82
N ALA A 107 4.45 -4.65 6.03
CA ALA A 107 3.23 -3.86 6.18
C ALA A 107 2.40 -3.87 4.90
N THR A 108 3.04 -3.72 3.74
CA THR A 108 2.40 -3.83 2.42
C THR A 108 1.78 -5.21 2.22
N LYS A 109 2.50 -6.28 2.59
CA LYS A 109 1.97 -7.65 2.54
C LYS A 109 0.71 -7.81 3.39
N ILE A 110 0.77 -7.43 4.66
CA ILE A 110 -0.37 -7.53 5.58
C ILE A 110 -1.57 -6.72 5.07
N PHE A 111 -1.33 -5.50 4.59
CA PHE A 111 -2.37 -4.66 4.01
C PHE A 111 -3.05 -5.33 2.79
N LEU A 112 -2.27 -5.92 1.89
CA LEU A 112 -2.78 -6.63 0.72
C LEU A 112 -3.59 -7.87 1.12
N GLU A 113 -3.10 -8.68 2.06
CA GLU A 113 -3.79 -9.86 2.60
C GLU A 113 -5.13 -9.48 3.26
N MET A 114 -5.16 -8.40 4.05
CA MET A 114 -6.40 -7.88 4.65
C MET A 114 -7.47 -7.54 3.60
N ASN A 115 -7.03 -7.19 2.39
CA ASN A 115 -7.86 -6.82 1.25
C ASN A 115 -8.01 -7.94 0.20
N SER A 116 -7.65 -9.18 0.53
CA SER A 116 -7.81 -10.38 -0.29
C SER A 116 -6.87 -10.46 -1.51
N TYR A 117 -5.64 -9.97 -1.34
CA TYR A 117 -4.57 -10.14 -2.30
C TYR A 117 -3.45 -10.98 -1.68
N GLU A 118 -2.86 -11.87 -2.45
CA GLU A 118 -1.63 -12.56 -2.06
C GLU A 118 -0.44 -11.80 -2.64
N PHE A 119 0.54 -11.53 -1.78
CA PHE A 119 1.75 -10.79 -2.15
C PHE A 119 2.98 -11.61 -1.72
N SER A 120 3.71 -12.10 -2.73
CA SER A 120 4.83 -13.02 -2.53
C SER A 120 6.01 -12.64 -3.40
N TYR A 121 7.18 -12.58 -2.79
CA TYR A 121 8.45 -12.30 -3.45
C TYR A 121 9.55 -13.12 -2.77
N THR A 122 10.62 -13.38 -3.51
CA THR A 122 11.82 -14.04 -3.02
C THR A 122 12.73 -13.08 -2.26
N PRO A 123 13.65 -13.58 -1.41
CA PRO A 123 14.65 -12.73 -0.76
C PRO A 123 15.50 -11.91 -1.74
N ASP A 124 15.86 -12.49 -2.89
CA ASP A 124 16.66 -11.81 -3.92
C ASP A 124 15.88 -10.66 -4.58
N GLU A 125 14.58 -10.84 -4.82
CA GLU A 125 13.71 -9.77 -5.32
C GLU A 125 13.57 -8.63 -4.32
N ALA A 126 13.41 -8.95 -3.03
CA ALA A 126 13.38 -7.94 -1.97
C ALA A 126 14.69 -7.14 -1.89
N TYR A 127 15.84 -7.81 -2.04
CA TYR A 127 17.15 -7.17 -2.04
C TYR A 127 17.37 -6.27 -3.26
N ARG A 128 16.98 -6.73 -4.46
CA ARG A 128 17.03 -5.91 -5.67
C ARG A 128 16.12 -4.68 -5.55
N PHE A 129 14.88 -4.87 -5.09
CA PHE A 129 13.95 -3.78 -4.86
C PHE A 129 14.49 -2.75 -3.86
N GLN A 130 15.11 -3.19 -2.77
CA GLN A 130 15.77 -2.31 -1.80
C GLN A 130 16.87 -1.46 -2.47
N THR A 131 17.71 -2.09 -3.30
CA THR A 131 18.78 -1.40 -4.04
C THR A 131 18.20 -0.34 -4.99
N ASP A 132 17.15 -0.68 -5.71
CA ASP A 132 16.46 0.26 -6.61
C ASP A 132 15.81 1.41 -5.85
N CYS A 133 15.21 1.14 -4.69
CA CYS A 133 14.67 2.16 -3.80
C CYS A 133 15.75 3.14 -3.33
N TYR A 134 16.92 2.65 -2.91
CA TYR A 134 18.05 3.49 -2.52
C TYR A 134 18.48 4.41 -3.67
N ASN A 135 18.68 3.84 -4.87
CA ASN A 135 19.08 4.59 -6.05
C ASN A 135 18.05 5.68 -6.41
N LYS A 136 16.75 5.34 -6.45
CA LYS A 136 15.68 6.31 -6.75
C LYS A 136 15.57 7.39 -5.69
N ARG A 137 15.71 7.02 -4.42
CA ARG A 137 15.66 7.97 -3.32
C ARG A 137 16.80 8.98 -3.39
N MET A 138 18.03 8.57 -3.71
CA MET A 138 19.11 9.52 -3.96
C MET A 138 18.87 10.40 -5.17
N GLN A 139 18.32 9.85 -6.25
CA GLN A 139 18.02 10.65 -7.44
C GLN A 139 17.02 11.77 -7.13
N ILE A 140 15.96 11.46 -6.37
CA ILE A 140 14.85 12.37 -6.07
C ILE A 140 15.18 13.30 -4.90
N TYR A 141 15.60 12.75 -3.76
CA TYR A 141 15.71 13.49 -2.49
C TYR A 141 17.14 13.83 -2.08
N LYS A 142 18.14 13.33 -2.82
CA LYS A 142 19.57 13.55 -2.54
C LYS A 142 20.02 13.07 -1.15
N THR A 143 19.29 12.13 -0.55
CA THR A 143 19.61 11.60 0.79
C THR A 143 19.07 10.19 1.03
N TYR A 144 19.76 9.45 1.88
CA TYR A 144 19.30 8.20 2.51
C TYR A 144 18.79 8.41 3.93
N GLU A 145 18.83 9.66 4.41
CA GLU A 145 18.34 10.06 5.72
C GLU A 145 16.83 10.24 5.73
N GLU A 146 16.27 10.16 6.91
CA GLU A 146 14.85 10.39 7.15
C GLU A 146 14.27 11.60 6.42
N MET A 147 13.12 11.39 5.78
CA MET A 147 12.35 12.47 5.18
C MET A 147 11.34 13.10 6.16
N PRO A 148 11.05 14.41 6.03
CA PRO A 148 9.97 15.07 6.76
C PRO A 148 8.60 14.52 6.33
N THR A 149 7.56 14.71 7.17
CA THR A 149 6.19 14.23 6.84
C THR A 149 5.52 14.98 5.69
N SER A 150 6.15 16.02 5.13
CA SER A 150 5.67 16.68 3.92
C SER A 150 5.66 15.73 2.72
N VAL A 151 6.55 14.72 2.68
CA VAL A 151 6.60 13.72 1.59
C VAL A 151 5.31 12.90 1.45
N LEU A 152 4.49 12.84 2.52
CA LEU A 152 3.20 12.16 2.52
C LEU A 152 2.15 12.84 1.63
N LYS A 153 2.37 14.11 1.28
CA LYS A 153 1.49 14.95 0.46
C LYS A 153 2.07 15.27 -0.92
N GLU A 154 3.27 14.75 -1.21
CA GLU A 154 3.88 14.95 -2.52
C GLU A 154 3.14 14.15 -3.58
N GLU A 155 3.12 14.69 -4.79
CA GLU A 155 2.65 13.99 -5.98
C GLU A 155 3.41 12.67 -6.19
N ASP A 156 2.76 11.75 -6.91
CA ASP A 156 3.37 10.48 -7.26
C ASP A 156 4.61 10.73 -8.14
N ASN A 157 5.70 10.08 -7.76
CA ASN A 157 7.00 10.22 -8.42
C ASN A 157 7.55 8.84 -8.78
N THR A 158 8.73 8.82 -9.39
CA THR A 158 9.30 7.57 -9.89
C THR A 158 9.59 6.52 -8.81
N LEU A 159 9.72 6.91 -7.53
CA LEU A 159 9.79 5.96 -6.42
C LEU A 159 8.41 5.34 -6.10
N PHE A 160 7.32 6.12 -6.21
CA PHE A 160 5.97 5.57 -6.11
C PHE A 160 5.71 4.57 -7.25
N SER A 161 6.05 4.93 -8.49
CA SER A 161 5.94 4.03 -9.64
C SER A 161 6.71 2.73 -9.44
N LEU A 162 7.97 2.81 -8.95
CA LEU A 162 8.77 1.63 -8.61
C LEU A 162 8.06 0.72 -7.58
N CYS A 163 7.50 1.30 -6.52
CA CYS A 163 6.76 0.54 -5.49
C CYS A 163 5.52 -0.13 -6.07
N LEU A 164 4.76 0.60 -6.90
CA LEU A 164 3.53 0.09 -7.52
C LEU A 164 3.82 -1.03 -8.52
N GLU A 165 4.85 -0.89 -9.34
CA GLU A 165 5.30 -1.92 -10.28
C GLU A 165 5.78 -3.17 -9.55
N PHE A 166 6.57 -3.00 -8.48
CA PHE A 166 6.99 -4.12 -7.65
C PHE A 166 5.78 -4.88 -7.08
N ILE A 167 4.77 -4.18 -6.57
CA ILE A 167 3.54 -4.81 -6.09
C ILE A 167 2.84 -5.57 -7.22
N LYS A 168 2.59 -4.92 -8.36
CA LYS A 168 1.88 -5.54 -9.50
C LYS A 168 2.54 -6.81 -10.01
N ASN A 169 3.88 -6.86 -10.05
CA ASN A 169 4.62 -8.01 -10.54
C ASN A 169 4.61 -9.22 -9.59
N HIS A 170 4.22 -9.04 -8.33
CA HIS A 170 4.27 -10.05 -7.28
C HIS A 170 2.90 -10.34 -6.66
N LEU A 171 1.83 -9.95 -7.36
CA LEU A 171 0.45 -10.18 -6.96
C LEU A 171 -0.11 -11.45 -7.60
N SER A 172 -0.71 -12.30 -6.77
CA SER A 172 -1.66 -13.33 -7.19
C SER A 172 -3.03 -13.06 -6.57
N LEU A 173 -4.08 -13.40 -7.32
CA LEU A 173 -5.42 -13.44 -6.74
C LEU A 173 -5.50 -14.68 -5.84
N THR A 174 -5.92 -14.50 -4.60
CA THR A 174 -6.25 -15.65 -3.75
C THR A 174 -7.42 -16.39 -4.39
N SER A 175 -7.19 -17.62 -4.83
CA SER A 175 -8.27 -18.54 -5.20
C SER A 175 -9.14 -18.75 -3.97
N THR A 176 -10.30 -18.10 -3.91
CA THR A 176 -11.32 -18.42 -2.91
C THR A 176 -11.78 -19.84 -3.17
N SER A 177 -11.25 -20.79 -2.40
CA SER A 177 -11.71 -22.18 -2.32
C SER A 177 -12.97 -22.26 -1.46
#